data_AF-A0A0B7HYW5-F1
#
_entry.id   AF-A0A0B7HYW5-F1
#
_cell.length_a   1.000
_cell.length_b   1.000
_cell.length_c   1.000
_cell.angle_alpha   90.00
_cell.angle_beta   90.00
_cell.angle_gamma   90.00
#
_symmetry.space_group_name_H-M   'P 1'
#
loop_
_entity.id
_entity.type
_entity.pdbx_description
1 polymer ?
#
loop_
_entity_poly.entity_id
_entity_poly.type
_entity_poly.pdbx_seq_one_letter_code
_entity_poly.pdbx_strand_id
1 'polypeptide(L)'
;MKKIEDNLFEKYYSLIDYDRWSINKDLIKDNLIKKSLDNFILLKYYSELFNEINTLNIYYNKYFWYSKMKFDYINKYGKDDLNFEQGQFKLIEEGEQYENVDWSIIEDIHKQFET
;
A
#
# COMPACT_ATOMS: atom_id res chain seq x y z
N MET A 1 -3.01 -8.17 12.03
CA MET A 1 -1.79 -7.99 11.19
C MET A 1 -0.61 -7.52 12.05
N LYS A 2 0.61 -8.02 11.82
CA LYS A 2 1.83 -7.37 12.35
C LYS A 2 2.21 -6.23 11.41
N LYS A 3 2.05 -4.97 11.87
CA LYS A 3 2.46 -3.80 11.08
C LYS A 3 3.98 -3.74 11.00
N ILE A 4 4.51 -3.47 9.81
CA ILE A 4 5.93 -3.22 9.61
C ILE A 4 6.26 -1.83 10.13
N GLU A 5 7.32 -1.70 10.92
CA GLU A 5 7.73 -0.43 11.50
C GLU A 5 8.19 0.54 10.41
N ASP A 6 7.80 1.81 10.54
CA ASP A 6 8.13 2.86 9.58
C ASP A 6 9.64 3.02 9.37
N ASN A 7 10.43 2.84 10.43
CA ASN A 7 11.90 2.88 10.41
C ASN A 7 12.53 1.85 9.45
N LEU A 8 11.82 0.74 9.16
CA LEU A 8 12.32 -0.32 8.30
C LEU A 8 12.14 0.08 6.82
N PHE A 9 11.03 0.74 6.50
CA PHE A 9 10.81 1.30 5.17
C PHE A 9 11.80 2.42 4.84
N GLU A 10 12.05 3.31 5.81
CA GLU A 10 12.92 4.47 5.64
C GLU A 10 14.34 4.10 5.18
N LYS A 11 14.84 2.93 5.59
CA LYS A 11 16.14 2.39 5.14
C LYS A 11 16.22 2.18 3.63
N TYR A 12 15.08 1.94 2.98
CA TYR A 12 15.00 1.51 1.59
C TYR A 12 14.38 2.54 0.65
N TYR A 13 13.95 3.71 1.14
CA TYR A 13 13.36 4.75 0.27
C TYR A 13 14.28 5.22 -0.86
N SER A 14 15.60 5.19 -0.63
CA SER A 14 16.60 5.54 -1.65
C SER A 14 16.64 4.56 -2.83
N LEU A 15 16.06 3.37 -2.69
CA LEU A 15 16.02 2.34 -3.74
C LEU A 15 14.81 2.49 -4.67
N ILE A 16 13.86 3.36 -4.34
CA ILE A 16 12.64 3.52 -5.12
C ILE A 16 12.94 4.21 -6.45
N ASP A 17 12.71 3.47 -7.53
CA ASP A 17 12.77 3.97 -8.90
C ASP A 17 11.34 4.23 -9.42
N TYR A 18 10.86 5.46 -9.25
CA TYR A 18 9.50 5.83 -9.65
C TYR A 18 9.28 5.77 -11.17
N ASP A 19 10.31 6.06 -11.96
CA ASP A 19 10.23 6.10 -13.42
C ASP A 19 10.08 4.68 -13.98
N ARG A 20 10.84 3.71 -13.45
CA ARG A 20 10.72 2.29 -13.80
C ARG A 20 9.30 1.75 -13.64
N TRP A 21 8.59 2.17 -12.60
CA TRP A 21 7.25 1.68 -12.28
C TRP A 21 6.11 2.54 -12.84
N SER A 22 6.43 3.53 -13.69
CA SER A 22 5.45 4.46 -14.29
C SER A 22 4.52 5.11 -13.26
N ILE A 23 5.06 5.51 -12.10
CA ILE A 23 4.26 6.06 -11.02
C ILE A 23 3.75 7.47 -11.38
N ASN A 24 2.50 7.77 -11.03
CA ASN A 24 1.93 9.08 -11.24
C ASN A 24 2.72 10.15 -10.46
N LYS A 25 3.22 11.17 -11.17
CA LYS A 25 4.08 12.23 -10.61
C LYS A 25 3.40 13.10 -9.56
N ASP A 26 2.08 13.22 -9.59
CA ASP A 26 1.34 14.01 -8.61
C ASP A 26 1.38 13.34 -7.23
N LEU A 27 1.34 12.01 -7.19
CA LEU A 27 1.49 11.25 -5.94
C LEU A 27 2.91 11.39 -5.35
N ILE A 28 3.94 11.48 -6.19
CA ILE A 28 5.33 11.64 -5.76
C ILE A 28 5.58 13.02 -5.15
N LYS A 29 4.94 14.06 -5.68
CA LYS A 29 5.09 15.45 -5.20
C LYS A 29 4.30 15.74 -3.93
N ASP A 30 3.31 14.90 -3.61
CA ASP A 30 2.41 15.12 -2.49
C ASP A 30 2.95 14.51 -1.21
N ASN A 31 3.58 15.31 -0.34
CA ASN A 31 4.20 14.82 0.90
C ASN A 31 3.26 14.03 1.81
N LEU A 32 1.95 14.30 1.80
CA LEU A 32 0.98 13.54 2.61
C LEU A 32 0.79 12.12 2.09
N ILE A 33 0.82 11.96 0.76
CA ILE A 33 0.52 10.70 0.07
C ILE A 33 1.80 9.91 -0.21
N LYS A 34 2.90 10.63 -0.46
CA LYS A 34 4.20 10.07 -0.85
C LYS A 34 4.69 8.99 0.11
N LYS A 35 4.55 9.19 1.42
CA LYS A 35 4.97 8.16 2.40
C LYS A 35 4.20 6.85 2.22
N SER A 36 2.88 6.92 2.05
CA SER A 36 2.03 5.76 1.81
C SER A 36 2.34 5.09 0.47
N LEU A 37 2.59 5.90 -0.57
CA LEU A 37 3.05 5.43 -1.88
C LEU A 37 4.39 4.69 -1.78
N ASP A 38 5.37 5.26 -1.10
CA ASP A 38 6.71 4.70 -0.98
C ASP A 38 6.68 3.34 -0.27
N ASN A 39 5.94 3.26 0.84
CA ASN A 39 5.75 2.01 1.57
C ASN A 39 5.04 0.95 0.71
N PHE A 40 4.03 1.34 -0.05
CA PHE A 40 3.35 0.45 -0.98
C PHE A 40 4.28 -0.06 -2.09
N ILE A 41 5.08 0.83 -2.72
CA ILE A 41 6.05 0.47 -3.76
C ILE A 41 7.06 -0.54 -3.25
N LEU A 42 7.61 -0.31 -2.04
CA LEU A 42 8.57 -1.21 -1.42
C LEU A 42 7.96 -2.60 -1.21
N LEU A 43 6.72 -2.71 -0.73
CA LEU A 43 6.07 -4.01 -0.55
C LEU A 43 5.65 -4.68 -1.85
N LYS A 44 5.37 -3.90 -2.90
CA LYS A 44 4.90 -4.43 -4.18
C LYS A 44 6.05 -4.91 -5.07
N TYR A 45 7.14 -4.16 -5.13
CA TYR A 45 8.20 -4.36 -6.11
C TYR A 45 9.55 -4.74 -5.49
N TYR A 46 9.69 -4.61 -4.16
CA TYR A 46 10.92 -4.88 -3.43
C TYR A 46 10.65 -5.69 -2.15
N SER A 47 9.66 -6.59 -2.18
CA SER A 47 9.23 -7.35 -1.00
C SER A 47 10.34 -8.24 -0.44
N GLU A 48 11.34 -8.60 -1.26
CA GLU A 48 12.53 -9.34 -0.86
C GLU A 48 13.37 -8.61 0.20
N LEU A 49 13.25 -7.28 0.32
CA LEU A 49 13.92 -6.47 1.36
C LEU A 49 13.33 -6.72 2.76
N PHE A 50 12.18 -7.40 2.83
CA PHE A 50 11.43 -7.72 4.04
C PHE A 50 11.35 -9.23 4.26
N ASN A 51 12.40 -9.97 3.90
CA ASN A 51 12.47 -11.44 3.96
C ASN A 51 12.18 -12.06 5.35
N GLU A 52 12.36 -11.31 6.44
CA GLU A 52 12.00 -11.73 7.81
C GLU A 52 10.48 -11.70 8.08
N ILE A 53 9.70 -11.09 7.18
CA ILE A 53 8.26 -10.95 7.28
C ILE A 53 7.60 -11.94 6.33
N ASN A 54 6.66 -12.73 6.84
CA ASN A 54 5.95 -13.69 6.01
C ASN A 54 5.08 -13.01 4.93
N THR A 55 4.84 -13.73 3.84
CA THR A 55 4.16 -13.21 2.65
C THR A 55 2.76 -12.67 2.95
N LEU A 56 2.00 -13.31 3.84
CA LEU A 56 0.67 -12.82 4.24
C LEU A 56 0.75 -11.48 4.96
N ASN A 57 1.71 -11.27 5.85
CA ASN A 57 1.92 -9.97 6.50
C ASN A 57 2.40 -8.91 5.49
N ILE A 58 3.22 -9.27 4.49
CA ILE A 58 3.55 -8.36 3.38
C ILE A 58 2.27 -7.95 2.64
N TYR A 59 1.42 -8.90 2.30
CA TYR A 59 0.14 -8.65 1.64
C TYR A 59 -0.75 -7.71 2.46
N TYR A 60 -0.96 -7.97 3.76
CA TYR A 60 -1.76 -7.09 4.61
C TYR A 60 -1.17 -5.68 4.74
N ASN A 61 0.15 -5.55 4.87
CA ASN A 61 0.79 -4.22 4.95
C ASN A 61 0.68 -3.49 3.61
N LYS A 62 0.78 -4.21 2.48
CA LYS A 62 0.61 -3.65 1.14
C LYS A 62 -0.81 -3.11 0.98
N TYR A 63 -1.81 -3.89 1.40
CA TYR A 63 -3.21 -3.49 1.42
C TYR A 63 -3.46 -2.26 2.31
N PHE A 64 -2.87 -2.25 3.52
CA PHE A 64 -2.94 -1.14 4.45
C PHE A 64 -2.42 0.17 3.83
N TRP A 65 -1.20 0.16 3.29
CA TRP A 65 -0.58 1.37 2.73
C TRP A 65 -1.30 1.86 1.48
N TYR A 66 -1.83 0.95 0.67
CA TYR A 66 -2.66 1.31 -0.47
C TYR A 66 -3.99 1.94 -0.02
N SER A 67 -4.65 1.37 0.98
CA SER A 67 -5.92 1.90 1.51
C SER A 67 -5.73 3.27 2.15
N LYS A 68 -4.62 3.45 2.89
CA LYS A 68 -4.23 4.76 3.41
C LYS A 68 -3.96 5.78 2.30
N MET A 69 -3.21 5.39 1.28
CA MET A 69 -2.92 6.23 0.11
C MET A 69 -4.21 6.68 -0.60
N LYS A 70 -5.16 5.75 -0.82
CA LYS A 70 -6.49 6.05 -1.38
C LYS A 70 -7.24 7.06 -0.51
N PHE A 71 -7.32 6.81 0.80
CA PHE A 71 -8.01 7.68 1.75
C PHE A 71 -7.43 9.09 1.76
N ASP A 72 -6.10 9.22 1.91
CA ASP A 72 -5.42 10.50 1.93
C ASP A 72 -5.62 11.27 0.60
N TYR A 73 -5.64 10.56 -0.54
CA TYR A 73 -5.92 11.14 -1.85
C TYR A 73 -7.38 11.64 -1.97
N ILE A 74 -8.36 10.78 -1.68
CA ILE A 74 -9.78 11.12 -1.81
C ILE A 74 -10.15 12.26 -0.85
N ASN A 75 -9.64 12.26 0.38
CA ASN A 75 -9.90 13.35 1.33
C ASN A 75 -9.31 14.68 0.88
N LYS A 76 -8.17 14.66 0.19
CA LYS A 76 -7.52 15.88 -0.28
C LYS A 76 -8.16 16.42 -1.55
N TYR A 77 -8.51 15.56 -2.51
CA TYR A 77 -8.94 15.95 -3.85
C TYR A 77 -10.45 15.83 -4.08
N GLY A 78 -11.17 15.14 -3.18
CA GLY A 78 -12.63 14.96 -3.22
C GLY A 78 -13.14 14.00 -4.31
N LYS A 79 -12.24 13.26 -4.98
CA LYS A 79 -12.58 12.38 -6.12
C LYS A 79 -11.52 11.30 -6.33
N ASP A 80 -11.88 10.22 -7.02
CA ASP A 80 -11.01 9.09 -7.35
C ASP A 80 -10.50 9.10 -8.81
N ASP A 81 -9.92 10.21 -9.26
CA ASP A 81 -9.45 10.36 -10.66
C ASP A 81 -8.33 9.37 -11.06
N LEU A 82 -7.65 8.77 -10.09
CA LEU A 82 -6.56 7.81 -10.30
C LEU A 82 -7.02 6.35 -10.20
N ASN A 83 -8.33 6.11 -10.06
CA ASN A 83 -8.95 4.78 -9.95
C ASN A 83 -8.36 3.95 -8.80
N PHE A 84 -8.16 4.56 -7.63
CA PHE A 84 -7.70 3.87 -6.44
C PHE A 84 -8.67 2.75 -6.04
N GLU A 85 -9.98 2.95 -6.18
CA GLU A 85 -10.98 1.90 -5.93
C GLU A 85 -10.70 0.65 -6.76
N GLN A 86 -10.49 0.82 -8.07
CA GLN A 86 -10.18 -0.30 -8.96
C GLN A 86 -8.88 -1.01 -8.55
N GLY A 87 -7.85 -0.27 -8.15
CA GLY A 87 -6.62 -0.90 -7.68
C GLY A 87 -6.75 -1.57 -6.31
N GLN A 88 -7.68 -1.11 -5.44
CA GLN A 88 -7.99 -1.79 -4.18
C GLN A 88 -8.67 -3.14 -4.45
N PHE A 89 -9.60 -3.20 -5.41
CA PHE A 89 -10.21 -4.46 -5.85
C PHE A 89 -9.16 -5.45 -6.39
N LYS A 90 -8.21 -4.99 -7.20
CA LYS A 90 -7.11 -5.86 -7.68
C LYS A 90 -6.27 -6.44 -6.55
N LEU A 91 -6.10 -5.72 -5.44
CA LEU A 91 -5.41 -6.26 -4.27
C LEU A 91 -6.26 -7.32 -3.56
N ILE A 92 -7.59 -7.17 -3.51
CA ILE A 92 -8.49 -8.21 -3.00
C ILE A 92 -8.36 -9.48 -3.86
N GLU A 93 -8.41 -9.35 -5.20
CA GLU A 93 -8.20 -10.47 -6.12
C GLU A 93 -6.83 -11.15 -5.94
N GLU A 94 -5.77 -10.37 -5.66
CA GLU A 94 -4.46 -10.94 -5.30
C GLU A 94 -4.54 -11.73 -3.97
N GLY A 95 -5.29 -11.22 -2.99
CA GLY A 95 -5.55 -11.86 -1.71
C GLY A 95 -6.15 -13.26 -1.84
N GLU A 96 -7.04 -13.47 -2.81
CA GLU A 96 -7.70 -14.76 -3.07
C GLU A 96 -6.72 -15.86 -3.48
N GLN A 97 -5.50 -15.50 -3.92
CA GLN A 97 -4.45 -16.47 -4.24
C GLN A 97 -3.79 -17.09 -3.00
N TYR A 98 -4.00 -16.51 -1.81
CA TYR A 98 -3.46 -17.02 -0.56
C TYR A 98 -4.50 -17.88 0.18
N GLU A 99 -4.25 -19.19 0.27
CA GLU A 99 -5.17 -20.15 0.92
C GLU A 99 -5.56 -19.77 2.36
N ASN A 100 -4.63 -19.15 3.10
CA ASN A 100 -4.79 -18.79 4.51
C ASN A 100 -4.94 -17.28 4.74
N VAL A 101 -5.46 -16.55 3.75
CA VAL A 101 -5.79 -15.13 3.93
C VAL A 101 -6.91 -14.98 4.96
N ASP A 102 -6.71 -14.05 5.89
CA ASP A 102 -7.66 -13.67 6.92
C ASP A 102 -8.36 -12.38 6.47
N TRP A 103 -9.56 -12.55 5.94
CA TRP A 103 -10.38 -11.44 5.44
C TRP A 103 -10.84 -10.49 6.54
N SER A 104 -10.87 -10.92 7.80
CA SER A 104 -11.22 -10.02 8.91
C SER A 104 -10.19 -8.90 9.07
N ILE A 105 -8.91 -9.18 8.80
CA ILE A 105 -7.85 -8.17 8.80
C ILE A 105 -8.07 -7.14 7.68
N ILE A 106 -8.52 -7.58 6.51
CA ILE A 106 -8.82 -6.71 5.37
C ILE A 106 -10.00 -5.79 5.70
N GLU A 107 -11.05 -6.35 6.31
CA GLU A 107 -12.21 -5.59 6.78
C GLU A 107 -11.83 -4.57 7.86
N ASP A 108 -10.97 -4.94 8.81
CA ASP A 108 -10.46 -4.03 9.84
C ASP A 108 -9.64 -2.88 9.25
N ILE A 109 -8.90 -3.12 8.16
CA ILE A 109 -8.18 -2.06 7.44
C ILE A 109 -9.19 -1.13 6.75
N HIS A 110 -10.23 -1.66 6.12
CA HIS A 110 -11.27 -0.85 5.49
C HIS A 110 -11.95 0.10 6.48
N LYS A 111 -12.39 -0.44 7.63
CA LYS A 111 -13.05 0.36 8.67
C LYS A 111 -12.20 1.51 9.20
N GLN A 112 -10.87 1.40 9.16
CA GLN A 112 -9.97 2.49 9.56
C GLN A 112 -10.01 3.70 8.60
N PHE A 113 -10.48 3.51 7.37
CA PHE A 113 -10.42 4.51 6.29
C PHE A 113 -11.81 4.83 5.69
N GLU A 114 -12.90 4.35 6.27
CA GLU A 114 -14.29 4.64 5.87
C GLU A 114 -14.89 5.86 6.60
N THR A 115 -14.07 6.82 7.06
CA THR A 115 -14.54 8.01 7.82
C THR A 115 -14.58 9.29 7.02
#